data_AF-A0A536VLR0-F1
#
_entry.id   AF-A0A536VLR0-F1
#
_cell.length_a   1.000
_cell.length_b   1.000
_cell.length_c   1.000
_cell.angle_alpha   90.00
_cell.angle_beta   90.00
_cell.angle_gamma   90.00
#
_symmetry.space_group_name_H-M   'P 1'
#
loop_
_entity.id
_entity.type
_entity.pdbx_description
1 polymer ?
#
loop_
_entity_poly.entity_id
_entity_poly.type
_entity_poly.pdbx_seq_one_letter_code
_entity_poly.pdbx_strand_id
1 'polypeptide(L)'
;MGTRHAGLKAFAPAALAEYRRCFRDPATIHASCEDYRAAESIDLVHDEADIGRKVLAPLLVLWGKHGTVARCFSPLADWAERAETVQGRSLDCGHYIPEEAPVELLGELGKFLS
;
A
#
# COMPACT_ATOMS: atom_id res chain seq x y z
N MET A 1 5.44 2.52 15.02
CA MET A 1 4.27 1.62 14.87
C MET A 1 3.10 2.44 14.36
N GLY A 2 2.61 2.13 13.16
CA GLY A 2 1.70 3.00 12.39
C GLY A 2 0.43 3.40 13.15
N THR A 3 0.23 4.70 13.29
CA THR A 3 -1.02 5.27 13.81
C THR A 3 -2.14 4.96 12.83
N ARG A 4 -3.13 4.17 13.25
CA ARG A 4 -4.36 3.97 12.47
C ARG A 4 -5.19 5.25 12.59
N HIS A 5 -5.11 6.13 11.59
CA HIS A 5 -5.77 7.44 11.61
C HIS A 5 -7.27 7.33 11.97
N ALA A 6 -8.01 6.45 11.29
CA ALA A 6 -9.43 6.20 11.57
C ALA A 6 -9.68 5.11 12.66
N GLY A 7 -8.63 4.60 13.31
CA GLY A 7 -8.75 3.45 14.22
C GLY A 7 -9.32 2.21 13.54
N LEU A 8 -10.10 1.41 14.27
CA LEU A 8 -10.81 0.24 13.73
C LEU A 8 -12.20 0.58 13.15
N LYS A 9 -12.65 1.84 13.29
CA LYS A 9 -14.02 2.25 12.93
C LYS A 9 -14.26 2.29 11.42
N ALA A 10 -13.20 2.45 10.62
CA ALA A 10 -13.28 2.42 9.17
C ALA A 10 -13.69 1.02 8.64
N PHE A 11 -13.42 -0.03 9.41
CA PHE A 11 -13.67 -1.39 8.96
C PHE A 11 -15.09 -1.84 9.24
N ALA A 12 -15.75 -2.36 8.21
CA ALA A 12 -17.02 -3.06 8.41
C ALA A 12 -16.82 -4.24 9.38
N PRO A 13 -17.75 -4.50 10.32
CA PRO A 13 -17.59 -5.59 11.30
C PRO A 13 -17.34 -6.96 10.67
N ALA A 14 -17.97 -7.26 9.53
CA ALA A 14 -17.77 -8.50 8.79
C ALA A 14 -16.35 -8.60 8.20
N ALA A 15 -15.82 -7.52 7.63
CA ALA A 15 -14.45 -7.48 7.11
C ALA A 15 -13.43 -7.69 8.24
N LEU A 16 -13.61 -7.00 9.38
CA LEU A 16 -12.73 -7.17 10.53
C LEU A 16 -12.80 -8.58 11.14
N ALA A 17 -13.99 -9.20 11.15
CA ALA A 17 -14.14 -10.58 11.58
C ALA A 17 -13.39 -11.54 10.66
N GLU A 18 -13.42 -11.30 9.34
CA GLU A 18 -12.73 -12.13 8.37
C GLU A 18 -11.20 -12.00 8.46
N TYR A 19 -10.66 -10.78 8.58
CA TYR A 19 -9.23 -10.59 8.84
C TYR A 19 -8.78 -11.33 10.11
N ARG A 20 -9.58 -11.26 11.18
CA ARG A 20 -9.30 -11.98 12.43
C ARG A 20 -9.39 -13.49 12.24
N ARG A 21 -10.35 -13.99 11.47
CA ARG A 21 -10.51 -15.43 11.22
C ARG A 21 -9.25 -15.99 10.55
N CYS A 22 -8.76 -15.33 9.50
CA CYS A 22 -7.56 -15.76 8.77
C CYS A 22 -6.28 -15.60 9.60
N PHE A 23 -6.12 -14.46 10.29
CA PHE A 23 -4.89 -14.16 11.03
C PHE A 23 -4.79 -14.85 12.41
N ARG A 24 -5.82 -15.60 12.82
CA ARG A 24 -5.76 -16.48 14.01
C ARG A 24 -5.09 -17.81 13.74
N ASP A 25 -4.92 -18.20 12.47
CA ASP A 25 -4.16 -19.39 12.10
C ASP A 25 -2.66 -19.14 12.31
N PRO A 26 -1.96 -19.94 13.15
CA PRO A 26 -0.52 -19.84 13.33
C PRO A 26 0.28 -19.97 12.03
N ALA A 27 -0.22 -20.72 11.04
CA ALA A 27 0.43 -20.84 9.75
C ALA A 27 0.38 -19.50 8.97
N THR A 28 -0.74 -18.78 9.03
CA THR A 28 -0.85 -17.43 8.45
C THR A 28 0.11 -16.46 9.15
N ILE A 29 0.19 -16.51 10.48
CA ILE A 29 1.12 -15.64 11.23
C ILE A 29 2.57 -15.93 10.83
N HIS A 30 2.95 -17.21 10.77
CA HIS A 30 4.29 -17.61 10.34
C HIS A 30 4.59 -17.13 8.92
N ALA A 31 3.68 -17.38 7.97
CA ALA A 31 3.83 -16.95 6.58
C ALA A 31 3.96 -15.43 6.45
N SER A 32 3.15 -14.65 7.17
CA SER A 32 3.30 -13.19 7.20
C SER A 32 4.62 -12.74 7.81
N CYS A 33 5.15 -13.45 8.80
CA CYS A 33 6.49 -13.15 9.31
C CYS A 33 7.58 -13.54 8.29
N GLU A 34 7.41 -14.59 7.51
CA GLU A 34 8.36 -14.95 6.43
C GLU A 34 8.32 -13.92 5.28
N ASP A 35 7.15 -13.38 4.95
CA ASP A 35 7.00 -12.25 4.00
C ASP A 35 7.86 -11.04 4.42
N TYR A 36 7.74 -10.60 5.68
CA TYR A 36 8.60 -9.53 6.20
C TYR A 36 10.09 -9.88 6.23
N ARG A 37 10.46 -11.14 6.47
CA ARG A 37 11.87 -11.58 6.41
C ARG A 37 12.39 -11.55 4.98
N ALA A 38 11.58 -11.95 4.01
CA ALA A 38 11.93 -11.91 2.58
C ALA A 38 12.15 -10.46 2.13
N ALA A 39 11.26 -9.54 2.52
CA ALA A 39 11.36 -8.12 2.23
C ALA A 39 12.62 -7.45 2.79
N GLU A 40 13.16 -7.94 3.90
CA GLU A 40 14.43 -7.49 4.49
C GLU A 40 15.66 -8.28 3.99
N SER A 41 15.48 -9.26 3.08
CA SER A 41 16.57 -10.13 2.62
C SER A 41 16.54 -10.41 1.13
N ILE A 42 15.92 -11.52 0.71
CA ILE A 42 16.01 -12.01 -0.67
C ILE A 42 15.38 -11.05 -1.69
N ASP A 43 14.35 -10.29 -1.29
CA ASP A 43 13.71 -9.32 -2.18
C ASP A 43 14.66 -8.17 -2.53
N LEU A 44 15.54 -7.76 -1.61
CA LEU A 44 16.58 -6.76 -1.89
C LEU A 44 17.58 -7.26 -2.92
N VAL A 45 17.92 -8.56 -2.90
CA VAL A 45 18.79 -9.18 -3.92
C VAL A 45 18.12 -9.17 -5.28
N HIS A 46 16.81 -9.45 -5.32
CA HIS A 46 16.04 -9.39 -6.57
C HIS A 46 15.96 -7.96 -7.11
N ASP A 47 15.62 -6.99 -6.25
CA ASP A 47 15.54 -5.58 -6.62
C ASP A 47 16.89 -5.04 -7.10
N GLU A 48 18.01 -5.40 -6.44
CA GLU A 48 19.35 -5.00 -6.87
C GLU A 48 19.74 -5.58 -8.24
N ALA A 49 19.30 -6.80 -8.53
CA ALA A 49 19.63 -7.49 -9.78
C ALA A 49 19.03 -6.81 -11.02
N ASP A 50 17.89 -6.14 -10.89
CA ASP A 50 17.26 -5.38 -11.97
C ASP A 50 16.90 -3.93 -11.59
N ILE A 51 17.65 -3.34 -10.66
CA ILE A 51 17.42 -2.01 -10.09
C ILE A 51 17.29 -0.88 -11.13
N GLY A 52 17.91 -1.05 -12.29
CA GLY A 52 17.87 -0.12 -13.42
C GLY A 52 16.68 -0.32 -14.37
N ARG A 53 15.90 -1.39 -14.20
CA ARG A 53 14.72 -1.69 -15.00
C ARG A 53 13.52 -0.97 -14.43
N LYS A 54 12.87 -0.16 -15.28
CA LYS A 54 11.68 0.60 -14.90
C LYS A 54 10.38 -0.11 -15.26
N VAL A 55 9.34 0.16 -14.48
CA VAL A 55 7.95 -0.14 -14.85
C VAL A 55 7.56 0.73 -16.04
N LEU A 56 7.26 0.10 -17.16
CA LEU A 56 6.95 0.78 -18.43
C LEU A 56 5.46 1.18 -18.55
N ALA A 57 4.58 0.45 -17.89
CA ALA A 57 3.15 0.79 -17.87
C ALA A 57 2.95 2.10 -17.09
N PRO A 58 1.94 2.92 -17.44
CA PRO A 58 1.54 4.03 -16.59
C PRO A 58 1.28 3.56 -15.15
N LEU A 59 1.78 4.30 -14.16
CA LEU A 59 1.66 3.96 -12.75
C LEU A 59 0.86 5.04 -12.00
N LEU A 60 -0.21 4.63 -11.33
CA LEU A 60 -0.97 5.45 -10.40
C LEU A 60 -0.56 5.13 -8.96
N VAL A 61 -0.07 6.13 -8.22
CA VAL A 61 0.32 5.98 -6.80
C VAL A 61 -0.62 6.80 -5.91
N LEU A 62 -1.43 6.12 -5.10
CA LEU A 62 -2.32 6.77 -4.12
C LEU A 62 -1.85 6.42 -2.71
N TRP A 63 -1.84 7.42 -1.82
CA TRP A 63 -1.45 7.24 -0.42
C TRP A 63 -2.32 8.06 0.52
N GLY A 64 -2.40 7.65 1.79
CA GLY A 64 -3.15 8.40 2.80
C GLY A 64 -2.41 9.65 3.25
N LYS A 65 -3.05 10.82 3.17
CA LYS A 65 -2.55 12.12 3.64
C LYS A 65 -2.18 12.10 5.13
N HIS A 66 -2.90 11.32 5.94
CA HIS A 66 -2.68 11.21 7.39
C HIS A 66 -1.80 10.00 7.77
N GLY A 67 -1.22 9.32 6.77
CA GLY A 67 -0.42 8.11 6.94
C GLY A 67 1.08 8.36 7.17
N THR A 68 1.81 7.30 7.50
CA THR A 68 3.28 7.37 7.65
C THR A 68 3.98 7.69 6.32
N VAL A 69 3.46 7.17 5.22
CA VAL A 69 3.99 7.43 3.87
C VAL A 69 4.00 8.93 3.56
N ALA A 70 2.89 9.63 3.77
CA ALA A 70 2.81 11.09 3.56
C ALA A 70 3.75 11.90 4.46
N ARG A 71 4.10 11.38 5.66
CA ARG A 71 4.95 12.08 6.63
C ARG A 71 6.44 11.88 6.39
N CYS A 72 6.84 10.74 5.85
CA CYS A 72 8.23 10.29 5.84
C CYS A 72 8.85 10.21 4.44
N PHE A 73 8.03 10.24 3.39
CA PHE A 73 8.46 9.94 2.03
C PHE A 73 7.89 10.94 1.02
N SER A 74 8.38 10.87 -0.22
CA SER A 74 7.91 11.68 -1.35
C SER A 74 7.42 10.75 -2.46
N PRO A 75 6.21 10.15 -2.33
CA PRO A 75 5.87 8.96 -3.11
C PRO A 75 6.02 9.11 -4.63
N LEU A 76 5.63 10.25 -5.19
CA LEU A 76 5.78 10.47 -6.63
C LEU A 76 7.24 10.58 -7.08
N ALA A 77 8.10 11.18 -6.25
CA ALA A 77 9.53 11.26 -6.53
C ALA A 77 10.18 9.87 -6.38
N ASP A 78 9.89 9.17 -5.30
CA ASP A 78 10.45 7.84 -4.99
C ASP A 78 10.07 6.83 -6.10
N TRP A 79 8.82 6.86 -6.58
CA TRP A 79 8.38 6.00 -7.69
C TRP A 79 8.90 6.44 -9.06
N ALA A 80 9.20 7.72 -9.29
CA ALA A 80 9.77 8.18 -10.56
C ALA A 80 11.19 7.61 -10.82
N GLU A 81 11.89 7.18 -9.78
CA GLU A 81 13.14 6.43 -9.89
C GLU A 81 12.92 5.02 -10.45
N ARG A 82 11.72 4.44 -10.27
CA ARG A 82 11.39 3.03 -10.57
C ARG A 82 10.40 2.83 -11.71
N ALA A 83 9.79 3.89 -12.23
CA ALA A 83 8.80 3.83 -13.30
C ALA A 83 9.00 4.96 -14.33
N GLU A 84 8.52 4.73 -15.56
CA GLU A 84 8.63 5.72 -16.64
C GLU A 84 7.59 6.83 -16.55
N THR A 85 6.33 6.45 -16.31
CA THR A 85 5.21 7.38 -16.19
C THR A 85 4.54 7.20 -14.84
N VAL A 86 4.68 8.20 -13.96
CA VAL A 86 4.10 8.18 -12.61
C VAL A 86 3.14 9.36 -12.46
N GLN A 87 1.95 9.06 -11.97
CA GLN A 87 0.99 10.06 -11.51
C GLN A 87 0.34 9.60 -10.22
N GLY A 88 -0.30 10.51 -9.51
CA GLY A 88 -0.95 10.18 -8.26
C GLY A 88 -1.08 11.36 -7.33
N ARG A 89 -1.67 11.10 -6.16
CA ARG A 89 -1.88 12.10 -5.12
C ARG A 89 -2.20 11.43 -3.79
N SER A 90 -2.08 12.20 -2.71
CA SER A 90 -2.65 11.81 -1.43
C SER A 90 -4.19 11.90 -1.44
N LEU A 91 -4.84 10.97 -0.74
CA LEU A 91 -6.27 11.03 -0.40
C LEU A 91 -6.46 11.42 1.07
N ASP A 92 -7.60 12.01 1.43
CA ASP A 92 -7.85 12.52 2.79
C ASP A 92 -8.21 11.40 3.79
N CYS A 93 -7.28 10.45 3.96
CA CYS A 93 -7.43 9.28 4.82
C CYS A 93 -6.08 8.80 5.39
N GLY A 94 -6.12 7.74 6.20
CA GLY A 94 -4.96 6.98 6.65
C GLY A 94 -4.49 5.91 5.65
N HIS A 95 -3.95 4.82 6.19
CA HIS A 95 -3.32 3.77 5.40
C HIS A 95 -4.33 2.89 4.63
N TYR A 96 -5.53 2.70 5.16
CA TYR A 96 -6.50 1.74 4.62
C TYR A 96 -7.45 2.43 3.65
N ILE A 97 -6.90 2.95 2.55
CA ILE A 97 -7.63 3.76 1.56
C ILE A 97 -8.97 3.12 1.12
N PRO A 98 -9.04 1.81 0.78
CA PRO A 98 -10.31 1.21 0.36
C PRO A 98 -11.39 1.20 1.45
N GLU A 99 -11.00 1.20 2.72
CA GLU A 99 -11.93 1.21 3.86
C GLU A 99 -12.25 2.66 4.29
N GLU A 100 -11.26 3.57 4.21
CA GLU A 100 -11.38 4.94 4.72
C GLU A 100 -11.93 5.94 3.69
N ALA A 101 -11.58 5.79 2.41
CA ALA A 101 -11.98 6.68 1.33
C ALA A 101 -12.38 5.94 0.02
N PRO A 102 -13.31 4.96 0.09
CA PRO A 102 -13.66 4.12 -1.07
C PRO A 102 -14.19 4.92 -2.27
N VAL A 103 -14.98 5.97 -2.04
CA VAL A 103 -15.57 6.79 -3.11
C VAL A 103 -14.50 7.58 -3.86
N GLU A 104 -13.56 8.20 -3.14
CA GLU A 104 -12.44 8.90 -3.76
C GLU A 104 -11.52 7.93 -4.51
N LEU A 105 -11.21 6.77 -3.92
CA LEU A 105 -10.42 5.73 -4.56
C LEU A 105 -11.03 5.30 -5.90
N LEU A 106 -12.32 4.97 -5.92
CA LEU A 106 -13.02 4.58 -7.14
C LEU A 106 -13.01 5.70 -8.19
N GLY A 107 -13.14 6.96 -7.77
CA GLY A 107 -13.05 8.11 -8.66
C GLY A 107 -11.68 8.25 -9.32
N GLU A 108 -10.59 8.03 -8.59
CA GLU A 108 -9.23 8.07 -9.15
C GLU A 108 -8.94 6.87 -10.06
N LEU A 109 -9.35 5.67 -9.65
CA LEU A 109 -9.20 4.47 -10.47
C LEU A 109 -9.98 4.58 -11.78
N GLY A 110 -11.21 5.11 -11.73
CA GLY A 110 -12.04 5.32 -12.91
C GLY A 110 -11.41 6.27 -13.94
N LYS A 111 -10.79 7.36 -13.49
CA LYS A 111 -10.06 8.30 -14.37
C LYS A 111 -8.79 7.69 -14.95
N PHE A 112 -8.15 6.79 -14.21
CA PHE A 112 -6.87 6.21 -14.60
C PHE A 112 -7.03 5.08 -15.62
N LEU A 113 -8.09 4.29 -15.49
CA LEU A 113 -8.33 3.09 -16.30
C LEU A 113 -9.23 3.32 -17.52
N SER A 114 -9.81 4.51 -17.67
CA SER A 114 -10.60 4.91 -18.84
C SER A 114 -9.72 5.34 -20.01
#